data_AF-A0A167F4L7-F1
#
_entry.id   AF-A0A167F4L7-F1
#
_cell.length_a   1.000
_cell.length_b   1.000
_cell.length_c   1.000
_cell.angle_alpha   90.00
_cell.angle_beta   90.00
_cell.angle_gamma   90.00
#
_symmetry.space_group_name_H-M   'P 1'
#
loop_
_entity.id
_entity.type
_entity.pdbx_description
1 polymer ?
#
loop_
_entity_poly.entity_id
_entity_poly.type
_entity_poly.pdbx_seq_one_letter_code
_entity_poly.pdbx_strand_id
1 'polypeptide(L)'
;MQSLANLHINHLASQRNDAVDSETDCQRKYVARHLFQKLASQRRLLSDENDGGPFTIWCDDLRPSNSLLDANLQIVGVIDWEFSYAAPNEFTFAPPWWLLLEQPEYWTEGLDNWIERYESCLLIFLEAMEDCEDAALASGKIQDDQRLSYKMRESWRTSDFWTVYAARKNFAFDCAL
;
A
#
# COMPACT_ATOMS: atom_id res chain seq x y z
N MET A 1 2.48 -4.34 -13.05
CA MET A 1 1.25 -4.92 -12.42
C MET A 1 0.86 -6.33 -12.89
N GLN A 2 1.00 -6.69 -14.17
CA GLN A 2 0.58 -8.00 -14.70
C GLN A 2 1.16 -9.22 -13.94
N SER A 3 2.45 -9.18 -13.61
CA SER A 3 3.11 -10.28 -12.89
C SER A 3 2.53 -10.51 -11.49
N LEU A 4 2.19 -9.43 -10.78
CA LEU A 4 1.53 -9.51 -9.47
C LEU A 4 0.12 -10.10 -9.61
N ALA A 5 -0.64 -9.68 -10.61
CA ALA A 5 -1.96 -10.25 -10.86
C ALA A 5 -1.90 -11.77 -11.11
N ASN A 6 -0.91 -12.23 -11.89
CA ASN A 6 -0.70 -13.66 -12.11
C ASN A 6 -0.29 -14.39 -10.83
N LEU A 7 0.54 -13.75 -9.99
CA LEU A 7 0.93 -14.30 -8.68
C LEU A 7 -0.29 -14.51 -7.78
N HIS A 8 -1.22 -13.55 -7.71
CA HIS A 8 -2.45 -13.67 -6.93
C HIS A 8 -3.34 -14.83 -7.38
N ILE A 9 -3.47 -15.05 -8.69
CA ILE A 9 -4.21 -16.19 -9.26
C ILE A 9 -3.52 -17.51 -8.91
N ASN A 10 -2.19 -17.59 -9.08
CA ASN A 10 -1.42 -18.78 -8.74
C ASN A 10 -1.50 -19.09 -7.25
N HIS A 11 -1.47 -18.07 -6.38
CA HIS A 11 -1.64 -18.22 -4.94
C HIS A 11 -3.00 -18.85 -4.62
N LEU A 12 -4.10 -18.33 -5.17
CA LEU A 12 -5.44 -18.89 -4.94
C LEU A 12 -5.53 -20.36 -5.41
N ALA A 13 -4.89 -20.71 -6.53
CA ALA A 13 -4.92 -22.07 -7.07
C ALA A 13 -4.03 -23.07 -6.30
N SER A 14 -2.95 -22.59 -5.67
CA SER A 14 -1.95 -23.44 -5.01
C SER A 14 -2.09 -23.50 -3.49
N GLN A 15 -2.70 -22.51 -2.87
CA GLN A 15 -2.91 -22.47 -1.43
C GLN A 15 -3.99 -23.47 -1.02
N ARG A 16 -3.59 -24.53 -0.29
CA ARG A 16 -4.47 -25.64 0.08
C ARG A 16 -5.17 -25.46 1.42
N ASN A 17 -4.60 -24.64 2.30
CA ASN A 17 -5.08 -24.45 3.66
C ASN A 17 -5.51 -23.00 3.85
N ASP A 18 -6.62 -22.78 4.55
CA ASP A 18 -7.10 -21.46 5.00
C ASP A 18 -7.18 -20.38 3.90
N ALA A 19 -7.37 -20.81 2.64
CA ALA A 19 -7.52 -19.91 1.49
C ALA A 19 -8.94 -19.36 1.38
N VAL A 20 -9.92 -20.15 1.81
CA VAL A 20 -11.34 -19.96 1.57
C VAL A 20 -12.14 -20.43 2.79
N ASP A 21 -13.06 -19.59 3.26
CA ASP A 21 -13.92 -19.90 4.42
C ASP A 21 -15.27 -20.50 4.01
N SER A 22 -15.74 -20.21 2.80
CA SER A 22 -17.02 -20.67 2.27
C SER A 22 -17.05 -20.66 0.74
N GLU A 23 -18.06 -21.29 0.13
CA GLU A 23 -18.25 -21.21 -1.33
C GLU A 23 -18.40 -19.76 -1.80
N THR A 24 -19.15 -18.94 -1.07
CA THR A 24 -19.34 -17.52 -1.40
C THR A 24 -18.03 -16.74 -1.32
N ASP A 25 -17.21 -17.00 -0.30
CA ASP A 25 -15.88 -16.42 -0.16
C ASP A 25 -14.96 -16.84 -1.33
N CYS A 26 -14.99 -18.13 -1.72
CA CYS A 26 -14.27 -18.63 -2.88
C CYS A 26 -14.63 -17.87 -4.16
N GLN A 27 -15.93 -17.72 -4.41
CA GLN A 27 -16.44 -17.05 -5.61
C GLN A 27 -16.01 -15.58 -5.63
N ARG A 28 -16.14 -14.87 -4.50
CA ARG A 28 -15.67 -13.47 -4.37
C ARG A 28 -14.17 -13.34 -4.64
N LYS A 29 -13.34 -14.14 -3.95
CA LYS A 29 -11.88 -14.15 -4.12
C LYS A 29 -11.44 -14.48 -5.54
N TYR A 30 -12.13 -15.41 -6.20
CA TYR A 30 -11.86 -15.78 -7.59
C TYR A 30 -12.20 -14.64 -8.55
N VAL A 31 -13.40 -14.06 -8.43
CA VAL A 31 -13.87 -12.96 -9.28
C VAL A 31 -13.00 -11.73 -9.12
N ALA A 32 -12.70 -11.32 -7.89
CA ALA A 32 -11.85 -10.16 -7.61
C ALA A 32 -10.47 -10.27 -8.28
N ARG A 33 -9.79 -11.41 -8.14
CA ARG A 33 -8.46 -11.64 -8.75
C ARG A 33 -8.52 -11.68 -10.27
N HIS A 34 -9.55 -12.26 -10.86
CA HIS A 34 -9.72 -12.29 -12.32
C HIS A 34 -10.05 -10.90 -12.88
N LEU A 35 -10.86 -10.10 -12.17
CA LEU A 35 -11.12 -8.71 -12.54
C LEU A 35 -9.83 -7.88 -12.47
N PHE A 36 -9.07 -8.01 -11.38
CA PHE A 36 -7.78 -7.33 -11.26
C PHE A 36 -6.79 -7.76 -12.35
N GLN A 37 -6.70 -9.06 -12.66
CA GLN A 37 -5.85 -9.56 -13.77
C GLN A 37 -6.28 -8.98 -15.12
N LYS A 38 -7.59 -8.90 -15.37
CA LYS A 38 -8.11 -8.27 -16.58
C LYS A 38 -7.73 -6.79 -16.64
N LEU A 39 -7.93 -6.04 -15.57
CA LEU A 39 -7.56 -4.62 -15.50
C LEU A 39 -6.05 -4.41 -15.65
N ALA A 40 -5.23 -5.29 -15.06
CA ALA A 40 -3.78 -5.29 -15.24
C ALA A 40 -3.38 -5.48 -16.70
N SER A 41 -4.01 -6.46 -17.39
CA SER A 41 -3.73 -6.74 -18.81
C SER A 41 -4.15 -5.61 -19.74
N GLN A 42 -5.14 -4.83 -19.32
CA GLN A 42 -5.63 -3.65 -20.03
C GLN A 42 -4.87 -2.37 -19.66
N ARG A 43 -3.91 -2.44 -18.73
CA ARG A 43 -3.18 -1.28 -18.19
C ARG A 43 -4.11 -0.21 -17.62
N ARG A 44 -5.06 -0.65 -16.79
CA ARG A 44 -6.10 0.20 -16.18
C ARG A 44 -6.04 0.24 -14.66
N LEU A 45 -4.94 -0.25 -14.07
CA LEU A 45 -4.77 -0.29 -12.61
C LEU A 45 -4.01 0.90 -12.07
N LEU A 46 -2.92 1.30 -12.74
CA LEU A 46 -2.08 2.45 -12.39
C LEU A 46 -1.67 3.13 -13.71
N SER A 47 -1.13 4.34 -13.61
CA SER A 47 -0.56 5.07 -14.75
C SER A 47 0.57 4.26 -15.42
N ASP A 48 0.67 4.36 -16.74
CA ASP A 48 1.72 3.71 -17.54
C ASP A 48 3.08 4.42 -17.44
N GLU A 49 3.14 5.58 -16.77
CA GLU A 49 4.32 6.44 -16.73
C GLU A 49 5.59 5.74 -16.23
N ASN A 50 5.50 4.82 -15.26
CA ASN A 50 6.66 4.09 -14.73
C ASN A 50 6.59 2.56 -14.90
N ASP A 51 5.82 2.04 -15.87
CA ASP A 51 5.73 0.57 -16.11
C ASP A 51 7.10 -0.05 -16.50
N GLY A 52 8.02 0.78 -16.99
CA GLY A 52 9.43 0.42 -17.27
C GLY A 52 10.41 0.64 -16.11
N GLY A 53 9.94 1.11 -14.95
CA GLY A 53 10.76 1.54 -13.82
C GLY A 53 10.79 3.07 -13.65
N PRO A 54 11.47 3.57 -12.61
CA PRO A 54 12.42 2.84 -11.76
C PRO A 54 11.75 1.86 -10.79
N PHE A 55 12.48 0.78 -10.47
CA PHE A 55 12.12 -0.14 -9.38
C PHE A 55 13.03 0.15 -8.18
N THR A 56 12.43 0.42 -7.03
CA THR A 56 13.13 0.77 -5.79
C THR A 56 12.95 -0.32 -4.74
N ILE A 57 13.83 -0.35 -3.74
CA ILE A 57 13.63 -1.24 -2.58
C ILE A 57 12.40 -0.76 -1.82
N TRP A 58 11.46 -1.68 -1.62
CA TRP A 58 10.25 -1.50 -0.85
C TRP A 58 10.18 -2.57 0.23
N CYS A 59 9.56 -2.25 1.36
CA CYS A 59 9.26 -3.20 2.42
C CYS A 59 7.81 -3.02 2.85
N ASP A 60 7.04 -4.10 2.88
CA ASP A 60 5.62 -4.04 3.20
C ASP A 60 5.30 -3.76 4.67
N ASP A 61 6.29 -3.93 5.55
CA ASP A 61 6.12 -3.80 7.00
C ASP A 61 6.93 -2.63 7.61
N LEU A 62 7.06 -1.51 6.88
CA LEU A 62 7.64 -0.27 7.42
C LEU A 62 6.69 0.47 8.36
N ARG A 63 6.19 -0.22 9.39
CA ARG A 63 5.30 0.32 10.43
C ARG A 63 6.10 0.81 11.65
N PRO A 64 5.54 1.69 12.51
CA PRO A 64 6.27 2.28 13.62
C PRO A 64 6.92 1.28 14.59
N SER A 65 6.34 0.09 14.76
CA SER A 65 6.94 -0.96 15.62
C SER A 65 8.29 -1.48 15.13
N ASN A 66 8.63 -1.25 13.85
CA ASN A 66 9.86 -1.68 13.22
C ASN A 66 10.90 -0.53 13.13
N SER A 67 10.62 0.61 13.75
CA SER A 67 11.53 1.76 13.86
C SER A 67 12.11 1.85 15.27
N LEU A 68 13.44 1.88 15.37
CA LEU A 68 14.15 2.06 16.63
C LEU A 68 14.38 3.56 16.89
N LEU A 69 14.06 4.01 18.10
CA LEU A 69 14.23 5.39 18.54
C LEU A 69 15.31 5.49 19.63
N ASP A 70 16.08 6.58 19.61
CA ASP A 70 16.95 6.95 20.73
C ASP A 70 16.20 7.70 21.85
N ALA A 71 16.93 8.13 22.89
CA ALA A 71 16.36 8.89 24.01
C ALA A 71 15.79 10.27 23.61
N ASN A 72 16.11 10.77 22.41
CA ASN A 72 15.62 12.03 21.85
C ASN A 72 14.52 11.80 20.80
N LEU A 73 13.95 10.59 20.74
CA LEU A 73 12.92 10.18 19.77
C LEU A 73 13.38 10.29 18.30
N GLN A 74 14.69 10.18 18.05
CA GLN A 74 15.23 10.15 16.70
C GLN A 74 15.29 8.72 16.19
N ILE A 75 14.91 8.51 14.93
CA ILE A 75 15.03 7.21 14.27
C ILE A 75 16.52 6.88 14.09
N VAL A 76 16.98 5.81 14.75
CA VAL A 76 18.37 5.34 14.68
C VAL A 76 18.53 4.04 13.89
N GLY A 77 17.43 3.39 13.56
CA GLY A 77 17.44 2.19 12.75
C GLY A 77 16.04 1.72 12.38
N VAL A 78 15.96 0.96 11.29
CA VAL A 78 14.76 0.23 10.87
C VAL A 78 15.13 -1.24 10.86
N ILE A 79 14.30 -2.06 11.49
CA ILE A 79 14.47 -3.51 11.59
C ILE A 79 13.40 -4.23 10.75
N ASP A 80 13.44 -5.56 10.77
CA ASP A 80 12.42 -6.42 10.17
C ASP A 80 12.25 -6.26 8.65
N TRP A 81 13.36 -6.48 7.93
CA TRP A 81 13.42 -6.34 6.47
C TRP A 81 12.93 -7.59 5.70
N GLU A 82 12.32 -8.57 6.36
CA GLU A 82 12.00 -9.88 5.76
C GLU A 82 11.00 -9.81 4.61
N PHE A 83 10.20 -8.74 4.54
CA PHE A 83 9.24 -8.48 3.46
C PHE A 83 9.73 -7.45 2.44
N SER A 84 11.04 -7.39 2.22
CA SER A 84 11.66 -6.42 1.31
C SER A 84 11.88 -6.97 -0.10
N TYR A 85 11.53 -6.18 -1.11
CA TYR A 85 11.69 -6.55 -2.52
C TYR A 85 11.79 -5.30 -3.43
N ALA A 86 12.16 -5.49 -4.69
CA ALA A 86 12.13 -4.40 -5.67
C ALA A 86 10.70 -4.18 -6.18
N ALA A 87 10.14 -2.99 -5.96
CA ALA A 87 8.76 -2.64 -6.32
C ALA A 87 8.70 -1.43 -7.27
N PRO A 88 7.59 -1.26 -8.01
CA PRO A 88 7.33 -0.03 -8.76
C PRO A 88 7.33 1.18 -7.83
N ASN A 89 7.79 2.32 -8.35
CA ASN A 89 7.85 3.56 -7.57
C ASN A 89 6.48 4.00 -7.03
N GLU A 90 5.40 3.66 -7.75
CA GLU A 90 4.01 3.95 -7.38
C GLU A 90 3.61 3.40 -6.01
N PHE A 91 4.30 2.37 -5.51
CA PHE A 91 4.01 1.82 -4.18
C PHE A 91 4.31 2.85 -3.09
N THR A 92 5.30 3.72 -3.31
CA THR A 92 5.62 4.83 -2.42
C THR A 92 4.57 5.93 -2.41
N PHE A 93 3.69 5.96 -3.43
CA PHE A 93 2.62 6.95 -3.53
C PHE A 93 1.39 6.51 -2.76
N ALA A 94 1.26 5.24 -2.35
CA ALA A 94 0.17 4.85 -1.47
C ALA A 94 0.53 5.26 -0.02
N PRO A 95 -0.32 6.03 0.68
CA PRO A 95 -0.06 6.36 2.08
C PRO A 95 0.01 5.10 2.96
N PRO A 96 0.68 5.17 4.14
CA PRO A 96 0.87 3.99 4.98
C PRO A 96 -0.46 3.46 5.54
N TRP A 97 -0.79 2.20 5.29
CA TRP A 97 -2.05 1.60 5.80
C TRP A 97 -2.16 1.63 7.34
N TRP A 98 -1.03 1.67 8.04
CA TRP A 98 -0.95 1.54 9.49
C TRP A 98 -1.27 2.82 10.28
N LEU A 99 -1.79 3.89 9.65
CA LEU A 99 -2.18 5.11 10.37
C LEU A 99 -3.21 4.86 11.48
N LEU A 100 -4.06 3.84 11.33
CA LEU A 100 -5.01 3.41 12.36
C LEU A 100 -4.50 2.24 13.22
N LEU A 101 -3.26 1.78 12.98
CA LEU A 101 -2.62 0.61 13.62
C LEU A 101 -3.32 -0.74 13.40
N GLU A 102 -4.49 -0.74 12.75
CA GLU A 102 -5.32 -1.91 12.43
C GLU A 102 -5.67 -1.91 10.94
N GLN A 103 -5.68 -3.09 10.33
CA GLN A 103 -5.95 -3.25 8.90
C GLN A 103 -7.45 -3.15 8.60
N PRO A 104 -7.86 -2.68 7.41
CA PRO A 104 -9.28 -2.53 7.05
C PRO A 104 -10.07 -3.84 7.15
N GLU A 105 -9.47 -4.98 6.81
CA GLU A 105 -10.12 -6.30 6.88
C GLU A 105 -10.42 -6.77 8.31
N TYR A 106 -9.72 -6.24 9.31
CA TYR A 106 -9.91 -6.57 10.73
C TYR A 106 -10.73 -5.50 11.47
N TRP A 107 -11.17 -4.45 10.78
CA TRP A 107 -11.91 -3.35 11.40
C TRP A 107 -13.35 -3.75 11.69
N THR A 108 -13.69 -3.88 12.98
CA THR A 108 -15.00 -4.41 13.42
C THR A 108 -16.18 -3.51 13.08
N GLU A 109 -15.96 -2.20 12.93
CA GLU A 109 -17.01 -1.23 12.55
C GLU A 109 -17.24 -1.18 11.03
N GLY A 110 -16.50 -1.98 10.24
CA GLY A 110 -16.62 -2.05 8.79
C GLY A 110 -15.76 -1.06 8.01
N LEU A 111 -15.62 -1.32 6.71
CA LEU A 111 -14.70 -0.58 5.82
C LEU A 111 -15.03 0.92 5.74
N ASP A 112 -16.31 1.29 5.66
CA ASP A 112 -16.72 2.70 5.56
C ASP A 112 -16.28 3.51 6.77
N ASN A 113 -16.41 2.93 7.97
CA ASN A 113 -15.94 3.56 9.21
C ASN A 113 -14.40 3.63 9.24
N TRP A 114 -13.71 2.58 8.79
CA TRP A 114 -12.25 2.60 8.67
C TRP A 114 -11.80 3.73 7.73
N ILE A 115 -12.44 3.90 6.58
CA ILE A 115 -12.15 4.95 5.59
C ILE A 115 -12.29 6.34 6.22
N GLU A 116 -13.41 6.61 6.90
CA GLU A 116 -13.68 7.90 7.55
C GLU A 116 -12.61 8.24 8.60
N ARG A 117 -12.23 7.25 9.43
CA ARG A 117 -11.20 7.43 10.45
C ARG A 117 -9.81 7.57 9.83
N TYR A 118 -9.51 6.76 8.83
CA TYR A 118 -8.22 6.77 8.15
C TYR A 118 -7.99 8.10 7.44
N GLU A 119 -9.00 8.62 6.75
CA GLU A 119 -8.92 9.91 6.07
C GLU A 119 -8.62 11.05 7.05
N SER A 120 -9.23 11.04 8.23
CA SER A 120 -8.94 12.01 9.28
C SER A 120 -7.48 11.96 9.74
N CYS A 121 -6.93 10.75 9.95
CA CYS A 121 -5.53 10.57 10.31
C CYS A 121 -4.57 10.89 9.16
N LEU A 122 -4.96 10.58 7.92
CA LEU A 122 -4.19 10.85 6.71
C LEU A 122 -3.95 12.35 6.54
N LEU A 123 -4.95 13.20 6.80
CA LEU A 123 -4.79 14.65 6.73
C LEU A 123 -3.70 15.16 7.68
N ILE A 124 -3.69 14.68 8.93
CA ILE A 124 -2.68 15.03 9.94
C ILE A 124 -1.30 14.54 9.52
N PHE A 125 -1.23 13.29 9.02
CA PHE A 125 0.03 12.71 8.55
C PHE A 125 0.61 13.48 7.36
N LEU A 126 -0.22 13.87 6.40
CA LEU A 126 0.20 14.64 5.22
C LEU A 126 0.70 16.03 5.61
N GLU A 127 0.04 16.71 6.54
CA GLU A 127 0.51 18.00 7.07
C GLU A 127 1.91 17.88 7.70
N ALA A 128 2.11 16.88 8.57
CA ALA A 128 3.42 16.63 9.17
C ALA A 128 4.48 16.21 8.13
N MET A 129 4.09 15.48 7.09
CA MET A 129 4.99 15.10 6.00
C MET A 129 5.40 16.31 5.17
N GLU A 130 4.47 17.22 4.86
CA GLU A 130 4.75 18.47 4.13
C GLU A 130 5.77 19.34 4.89
N ASP A 131 5.62 19.50 6.20
CA ASP A 131 6.59 20.20 7.06
C ASP A 131 7.99 19.55 7.01
N CYS A 132 8.04 18.21 7.06
CA CYS A 132 9.29 17.47 6.99
C CYS A 132 9.96 17.59 5.61
N GLU A 133 9.17 17.53 4.54
CA GLU A 133 9.63 17.71 3.16
C GLU A 133 10.15 19.14 2.93
N ASP A 134 9.47 20.15 3.45
CA ASP A 134 9.90 21.56 3.37
C ASP A 134 11.26 21.78 4.06
N ALA A 135 11.44 21.22 5.25
CA ALA A 135 12.73 21.26 5.95
C ALA A 135 13.83 20.48 5.19
N ALA A 136 13.48 19.33 4.60
CA ALA A 136 14.40 18.54 3.79
C ALA A 136 14.83 19.28 2.51
N LEU A 137 13.91 19.98 1.85
CA LEU A 137 14.17 20.83 0.69
C LEU A 137 15.05 22.01 1.04
N ALA A 138 14.74 22.73 2.12
CA ALA A 138 15.54 23.85 2.59
C ALA A 138 16.99 23.45 2.93
N SER A 139 17.19 22.20 3.37
CA SER A 139 18.51 21.63 3.65
C SER A 139 19.18 20.94 2.43
N GLY A 140 18.51 20.87 1.28
CA GLY A 140 19.01 20.23 0.07
C GLY A 140 19.09 18.70 0.14
N LYS A 141 18.41 18.06 1.09
CA LYS A 141 18.37 16.60 1.24
C LYS A 141 17.53 15.91 0.17
N ILE A 142 16.51 16.58 -0.32
CA ILE A 142 15.63 16.11 -1.38
C ILE A 142 15.44 17.22 -2.43
N GLN A 143 14.98 16.83 -3.61
CA GLN A 143 14.49 17.72 -4.67
C GLN A 143 12.96 17.78 -4.65
N ASP A 144 12.37 18.80 -5.28
CA ASP A 144 10.93 19.05 -5.22
C ASP A 144 10.10 17.91 -5.87
N ASP A 145 10.62 17.27 -6.92
CA ASP A 145 10.01 16.12 -7.59
C ASP A 145 10.01 14.83 -6.73
N GLN A 146 10.80 14.81 -5.65
CA GLN A 146 10.87 13.73 -4.68
C GLN A 146 9.85 13.85 -3.56
N ARG A 147 9.05 14.93 -3.49
CA ARG A 147 7.93 15.03 -2.55
C ARG A 147 6.94 13.88 -2.78
N LEU A 148 6.49 13.29 -1.69
CA LEU A 148 5.54 12.18 -1.66
C LEU A 148 4.19 12.59 -1.11
N SER A 149 4.13 13.59 -0.24
CA SER A 149 2.88 14.09 0.36
C SER A 149 1.76 14.31 -0.67
N TYR A 150 2.04 15.06 -1.73
CA TYR A 150 1.06 15.33 -2.78
C TYR A 150 0.68 14.06 -3.57
N LYS A 151 1.65 13.15 -3.81
CA LYS A 151 1.40 11.88 -4.50
C LYS A 151 0.53 10.95 -3.66
N MET A 152 0.74 10.94 -2.35
CA MET A 152 -0.08 10.21 -1.38
C MET A 152 -1.50 10.76 -1.29
N ARG A 153 -1.65 12.08 -1.27
CA ARG A 153 -2.95 12.75 -1.31
C ARG A 153 -3.71 12.38 -2.58
N GLU A 154 -3.03 12.44 -3.73
CA GLU A 154 -3.64 12.10 -5.01
C GLU A 154 -4.00 10.62 -5.11
N SER A 155 -3.10 9.72 -4.68
CA SER A 155 -3.33 8.27 -4.67
C SER A 155 -4.55 7.87 -3.83
N TRP A 156 -4.79 8.54 -2.71
CA TRP A 156 -6.01 8.36 -1.93
C TRP A 156 -7.25 8.85 -2.70
N ARG A 157 -7.17 10.06 -3.28
CA ARG A 157 -8.27 10.70 -4.03
C ARG A 157 -8.69 9.92 -5.29
N THR A 158 -7.74 9.31 -5.99
CA THR A 158 -7.97 8.51 -7.21
C THR A 158 -8.30 7.05 -6.91
N SER A 159 -8.27 6.64 -5.64
CA SER A 159 -8.38 5.24 -5.21
C SER A 159 -7.21 4.34 -5.65
N ASP A 160 -6.11 4.90 -6.16
CA ASP A 160 -4.89 4.13 -6.46
C ASP A 160 -4.30 3.48 -5.20
N PHE A 161 -4.54 4.08 -4.03
CA PHE A 161 -4.23 3.47 -2.74
C PHE A 161 -4.78 2.03 -2.65
N TRP A 162 -6.05 1.82 -3.01
CA TRP A 162 -6.69 0.51 -2.94
C TRP A 162 -6.12 -0.47 -3.96
N THR A 163 -5.78 0.00 -5.16
CA THR A 163 -5.07 -0.80 -6.16
C THR A 163 -3.73 -1.30 -5.63
N VAL A 164 -2.92 -0.41 -5.06
CA VAL A 164 -1.62 -0.76 -4.49
C VAL A 164 -1.79 -1.66 -3.27
N TYR A 165 -2.77 -1.37 -2.41
CA TYR A 165 -3.09 -2.17 -1.23
C TYR A 165 -3.45 -3.61 -1.60
N ALA A 166 -4.38 -3.80 -2.55
CA ALA A 166 -4.75 -5.11 -3.07
C ALA A 166 -3.57 -5.81 -3.75
N ALA A 167 -2.75 -5.08 -4.51
CA ALA A 167 -1.57 -5.65 -5.16
C ALA A 167 -0.57 -6.27 -4.18
N ARG A 168 -0.47 -5.70 -2.97
CA ARG A 168 0.46 -6.12 -1.89
C ARG A 168 -0.12 -7.20 -0.98
N LYS A 169 -1.45 -7.23 -0.79
CA LYS A 169 -2.10 -8.12 0.19
C LYS A 169 -2.71 -9.35 -0.49
N ASN A 170 -2.05 -10.50 -0.35
CA ASN A 170 -2.50 -11.76 -0.94
C ASN A 170 -3.76 -12.35 -0.28
N PHE A 171 -4.03 -12.01 1.00
CA PHE A 171 -5.12 -12.60 1.79
C PHE A 171 -6.37 -11.72 1.89
N ALA A 172 -6.21 -10.39 1.97
CA ALA A 172 -7.30 -9.41 2.05
C ALA A 172 -7.64 -8.76 0.69
N PHE A 173 -7.33 -9.44 -0.41
CA PHE A 173 -7.41 -8.91 -1.76
C PHE A 173 -8.82 -8.41 -2.14
N ASP A 174 -9.86 -9.09 -1.65
CA ASP A 174 -11.27 -8.85 -1.95
C ASP A 174 -11.98 -7.93 -0.94
N CYS A 175 -11.23 -7.35 0.01
CA CYS A 175 -11.72 -6.34 0.94
C CYS A 175 -11.70 -4.92 0.34
N ALA A 176 -10.96 -4.71 -0.75
CA ALA A 176 -10.63 -3.41 -1.33
C ALA A 176 -11.14 -3.20 -2.77
N LEU A 177 -11.90 -4.16 -3.33
CA LEU A 177 -12.37 -4.17 -4.72
C LEU A 177 -13.90 -4.22 -4.83
#